data_AF-A0A379WY99-F1
#
_entry.id   AF-A0A379WY99-F1
#
_cell.length_a   1.000
_cell.length_b   1.000
_cell.length_c   1.000
_cell.angle_alpha   90.00
_cell.angle_beta   90.00
_cell.angle_gamma   90.00
#
_symmetry.space_group_name_H-M   'P 1'
#
loop_
_entity.id
_entity.type
_entity.pdbx_description
1 polymer ?
#
loop_
_entity_poly.entity_id
_entity_poly.type
_entity_poly.pdbx_seq_one_letter_code
_entity_poly.pdbx_strand_id
1 'polypeptide(L)'
;MPYLEQIVQGVKAMGLETCMTLGMLNESQAQRLANAGLDYYNHNLDTSPEFYGNIITTRTYQERLDTLEKVREAGIKVCSGGIVGLGETVTDRAGLLLQLANLPTAAGKRAN
;
A
#
# COMPACT_ATOMS: atom_id res chain seq x y z
N MET A 1 3.59 -9.51 -15.13
CA MET A 1 2.15 -9.44 -15.31
C MET A 1 1.92 -8.57 -16.54
N PRO A 2 2.08 -9.12 -17.76
CA PRO A 2 2.28 -8.32 -18.97
C PRO A 2 1.20 -7.26 -19.22
N TYR A 3 -0.07 -7.61 -19.01
CA TYR A 3 -1.19 -6.68 -19.17
C TYR A 3 -1.17 -5.52 -18.17
N LEU A 4 -0.78 -5.77 -16.91
CA LEU A 4 -0.69 -4.71 -15.90
C LEU A 4 0.45 -3.73 -16.22
N GLU A 5 1.60 -4.25 -16.65
CA GLU A 5 2.73 -3.44 -17.08
C GLU A 5 2.36 -2.54 -18.27
N GLN A 6 1.61 -3.07 -19.25
CA GLN A 6 1.11 -2.28 -20.39
C GLN A 6 0.13 -1.18 -19.98
N ILE A 7 -0.78 -1.46 -19.04
CA ILE A 7 -1.73 -0.45 -18.52
C ILE A 7 -0.96 0.70 -17.85
N VAL A 8 0.01 0.38 -16.99
CA VAL A 8 0.84 1.38 -16.31
C VAL A 8 1.59 2.22 -17.33
N GLN A 9 2.26 1.60 -18.31
CA GLN A 9 2.99 2.30 -19.37
C GLN A 9 2.07 3.24 -20.17
N GLY A 10 0.86 2.79 -20.51
CA GLY A 10 -0.12 3.59 -21.24
C GLY A 10 -0.54 4.85 -20.49
N VAL A 11 -0.93 4.72 -19.21
CA VAL A 11 -1.33 5.88 -18.40
C VAL A 11 -0.14 6.80 -18.13
N LYS A 12 1.06 6.25 -17.89
CA LYS A 12 2.27 7.04 -17.69
C LYS A 12 2.64 7.86 -18.93
N ALA A 13 2.47 7.27 -20.12
CA ALA A 13 2.71 7.96 -21.39
C ALA A 13 1.72 9.10 -21.66
N MET A 14 0.56 9.12 -21.00
CA MET A 14 -0.37 10.25 -21.02
C MET A 14 0.09 11.43 -20.13
N GLY A 15 1.20 11.30 -19.40
CA GLY A 15 1.73 12.32 -18.50
C GLY A 15 1.01 12.41 -17.15
N LEU A 16 0.23 11.38 -16.79
CA LEU A 16 -0.49 11.30 -15.51
C LEU A 16 0.28 10.42 -14.50
N GLU A 17 0.03 10.64 -13.21
CA GLU A 17 0.50 9.72 -12.18
C GLU A 17 -0.30 8.40 -12.23
N THR A 18 0.38 7.30 -11.96
CA THR A 18 -0.17 5.95 -12.03
C THR A 18 -0.31 5.35 -10.63
N CYS A 19 -1.48 4.77 -10.33
CA CYS A 19 -1.74 4.09 -9.08
C CYS A 19 -2.54 2.81 -9.31
N MET A 20 -2.19 1.73 -8.60
CA MET A 20 -2.94 0.47 -8.64
C MET A 20 -3.13 -0.12 -7.25
N THR A 21 -4.17 -0.95 -7.11
CA THR A 21 -4.45 -1.76 -5.92
C THR A 21 -4.75 -3.19 -6.35
N LEU A 22 -3.80 -4.10 -6.13
CA LEU A 22 -3.85 -5.46 -6.69
C LEU A 22 -3.72 -6.54 -5.61
N GLY A 23 -3.92 -6.17 -4.35
CA GLY A 23 -3.76 -7.07 -3.22
C GLY A 23 -2.29 -7.16 -2.76
N MET A 24 -1.90 -8.33 -2.27
CA MET A 24 -0.55 -8.61 -1.79
C MET A 24 0.40 -8.80 -2.97
N LEU A 25 1.58 -8.18 -2.88
CA LEU A 25 2.65 -8.35 -3.86
C LEU A 25 3.81 -9.12 -3.27
N ASN A 26 4.49 -9.89 -4.10
CA ASN A 26 5.88 -10.27 -3.85
C ASN A 26 6.86 -9.25 -4.44
N GLU A 27 8.13 -9.35 -4.07
CA GLU A 27 9.20 -8.44 -4.50
C GLU A 27 9.33 -8.34 -6.03
N SER A 28 9.27 -9.49 -6.72
CA SER A 28 9.36 -9.52 -8.19
C SER A 28 8.21 -8.75 -8.85
N GLN A 29 6.99 -8.87 -8.31
CA GLN A 29 5.83 -8.13 -8.81
C GLN A 29 5.95 -6.64 -8.56
N ALA A 30 6.38 -6.24 -7.36
CA ALA A 30 6.60 -4.84 -7.01
C ALA A 30 7.66 -4.20 -7.92
N GLN A 31 8.80 -4.86 -8.12
CA GLN A 31 9.86 -4.36 -9.01
C GLN A 31 9.40 -4.23 -10.47
N ARG A 32 8.61 -5.17 -10.97
CA ARG A 32 8.06 -5.09 -12.33
C ARG A 32 7.11 -3.92 -12.51
N LEU A 33 6.24 -3.66 -11.53
CA LEU A 33 5.34 -2.51 -11.56
C LEU A 33 6.11 -1.18 -11.48
N ALA A 34 7.14 -1.11 -10.63
CA ALA A 34 8.03 0.06 -10.55
C ALA A 34 8.72 0.32 -11.91
N ASN A 35 9.29 -0.72 -12.52
CA ASN A 35 9.95 -0.63 -13.82
C ASN A 35 8.98 -0.24 -14.95
N ALA A 36 7.70 -0.62 -14.86
CA ALA A 36 6.67 -0.18 -15.80
C ALA A 36 6.27 1.30 -15.62
N GLY A 37 6.65 1.92 -14.50
CA GLY A 37 6.41 3.33 -14.20
C GLY A 37 5.35 3.59 -13.15
N LEU A 38 5.00 2.60 -12.31
CA LEU A 38 3.97 2.77 -11.29
C LEU A 38 4.41 3.77 -10.20
N ASP A 39 3.65 4.86 -10.03
CA ASP A 39 4.00 5.93 -9.08
C ASP A 39 3.56 5.61 -7.65
N TYR A 40 2.35 5.07 -7.49
CA TYR A 40 1.76 4.72 -6.21
C TYR A 40 1.20 3.29 -6.18
N TYR A 41 1.26 2.67 -5.01
CA TYR A 41 0.54 1.43 -4.74
C TYR A 41 -0.36 1.58 -3.52
N ASN A 42 -1.63 1.23 -3.67
CA ASN A 42 -2.60 1.30 -2.59
C ASN A 42 -2.68 -0.03 -1.83
N HIS A 43 -2.51 0.03 -0.51
CA HIS A 43 -2.66 -1.12 0.37
C HIS A 43 -3.04 -0.67 1.80
N ASN A 44 -4.30 -0.85 2.18
CA ASN A 44 -4.83 -0.39 3.47
C ASN A 44 -4.49 -1.34 4.62
N LEU A 45 -4.44 -0.78 5.83
CA LEU A 45 -4.42 -1.53 7.09
C LEU A 45 -5.83 -1.68 7.69
N ASP A 46 -6.78 -0.90 7.19
CA ASP A 46 -8.22 -0.95 7.46
C ASP A 46 -8.63 -0.53 8.88
N THR A 47 -7.98 -1.06 9.92
CA THR A 47 -8.24 -0.77 11.35
C THR A 47 -6.99 -1.07 12.20
N SER A 48 -7.11 -1.09 13.52
CA SER A 48 -6.02 -1.50 14.43
C SER A 48 -5.61 -2.97 14.22
N PRO A 49 -4.36 -3.35 14.52
CA PRO A 49 -3.94 -4.75 14.52
C PRO A 49 -4.83 -5.64 15.41
N GLU A 50 -5.24 -5.12 16.56
CA GLU A 50 -6.02 -5.85 17.57
C GLU A 50 -7.46 -6.11 17.11
N PHE A 51 -8.05 -5.21 16.31
CA PHE A 51 -9.42 -5.35 15.79
C PHE A 51 -9.49 -6.01 14.42
N TYR A 52 -8.37 -6.09 13.70
CA TYR A 52 -8.32 -6.55 12.30
C TYR A 52 -8.98 -7.92 12.08
N GLY A 53 -8.75 -8.88 12.98
CA GLY A 53 -9.31 -10.23 12.90
C GLY A 53 -10.84 -10.31 13.01
N ASN A 54 -11.50 -9.26 13.51
CA ASN A 54 -12.96 -9.20 13.54
C ASN A 54 -13.57 -8.84 12.17
N ILE A 55 -12.76 -8.25 11.28
CA ILE A 55 -13.21 -7.74 9.97
C ILE A 55 -12.63 -8.58 8.84
N ILE A 56 -11.34 -8.90 8.90
CA ILE A 56 -10.62 -9.60 7.85
C ILE A 56 -9.93 -10.84 8.44
N THR A 57 -10.29 -12.01 7.91
CA THR A 57 -9.83 -13.32 8.42
C THR A 57 -9.01 -14.12 7.42
N THR A 58 -9.02 -13.75 6.14
CA THR A 58 -8.34 -14.49 5.05
C THR A 58 -6.90 -14.07 4.83
N ARG A 59 -6.42 -13.10 5.61
CA ARG A 59 -5.08 -12.52 5.57
C ARG A 59 -4.76 -11.97 6.94
N THR A 60 -3.48 -11.88 7.26
CA THR A 60 -2.95 -11.33 8.50
C THR A 60 -2.66 -9.85 8.35
N TYR A 61 -2.59 -9.15 9.48
CA TYR A 61 -2.16 -7.75 9.50
C TYR A 61 -0.70 -7.61 9.02
N GLN A 62 0.16 -8.55 9.41
CA GLN A 62 1.58 -8.56 9.04
C GLN A 62 1.78 -8.69 7.53
N GLU A 63 1.03 -9.55 6.83
CA GLU A 63 1.11 -9.66 5.37
C GLU A 63 0.84 -8.33 4.64
N ARG A 64 0.02 -7.46 5.26
CA ARG A 64 -0.24 -6.11 4.72
C ARG A 64 0.98 -5.21 4.91
N LEU A 65 1.60 -5.24 6.08
CA LEU A 65 2.83 -4.51 6.37
C LEU A 65 3.98 -4.98 5.45
N ASP A 66 4.13 -6.29 5.25
CA ASP A 66 5.15 -6.86 4.35
C ASP A 66 4.94 -6.41 2.90
N THR A 67 3.68 -6.29 2.47
CA THR A 67 3.38 -5.76 1.12
C THR A 67 3.78 -4.28 1.01
N LEU A 68 3.49 -3.48 2.04
CA LEU A 68 3.89 -2.07 2.09
C LEU A 68 5.42 -1.89 2.08
N GLU A 69 6.15 -2.79 2.74
CA GLU A 69 7.61 -2.83 2.69
C GLU A 69 8.14 -3.11 1.30
N LYS A 70 7.67 -4.18 0.64
CA LYS A 70 8.08 -4.53 -0.74
C LYS A 70 7.80 -3.41 -1.74
N VAL A 71 6.65 -2.74 -1.62
CA VAL A 71 6.29 -1.57 -2.43
C VAL A 71 7.31 -0.43 -2.23
N ARG A 72 7.67 -0.15 -0.99
CA ARG A 72 8.62 0.90 -0.63
C ARG A 72 10.04 0.57 -1.12
N GLU A 73 10.49 -0.66 -0.94
CA GLU A 73 11.80 -1.12 -1.40
C GLU A 73 11.92 -1.08 -2.93
N ALA A 74 10.82 -1.35 -3.65
CA ALA A 74 10.74 -1.19 -5.09
C ALA A 74 10.74 0.30 -5.56
N GLY A 75 10.74 1.26 -4.64
CA GLY A 75 10.76 2.70 -4.93
C GLY A 75 9.40 3.28 -5.33
N ILE A 76 8.30 2.56 -5.08
CA ILE A 76 6.94 3.02 -5.35
C ILE A 76 6.41 3.76 -4.11
N LYS A 77 5.69 4.86 -4.32
CA LYS A 77 5.08 5.60 -3.21
C LYS A 77 3.92 4.79 -2.62
N VAL A 78 3.81 4.81 -1.29
CA VAL A 78 2.75 4.09 -0.57
C VAL A 78 1.51 4.97 -0.42
N CYS A 79 0.35 4.43 -0.80
CA CYS A 79 -0.96 4.93 -0.39
C CYS A 79 -1.57 3.91 0.59
N SER A 80 -1.78 4.32 1.84
CA SER A 80 -2.34 3.43 2.87
C SER A 80 -3.24 4.21 3.82
N GLY A 81 -4.32 3.57 4.26
CA GLY A 81 -5.27 4.11 5.23
C GLY A 81 -6.12 3.03 5.85
N GLY A 82 -7.32 3.41 6.28
CA GLY A 82 -8.33 2.47 6.74
C GLY A 82 -9.75 3.03 6.69
N ILE A 83 -10.67 2.33 7.33
CA ILE A 83 -12.11 2.60 7.29
C ILE A 83 -12.60 2.93 8.70
N VAL A 84 -13.46 3.93 8.81
CA VAL A 84 -14.11 4.32 10.07
C VAL A 84 -15.56 3.85 10.07
N GLY A 85 -16.02 3.23 11.15
CA GLY A 85 -17.40 2.74 11.29
C GLY A 85 -17.58 1.25 10.97
N LEU A 86 -16.53 0.45 11.11
CA LEU A 86 -16.55 -1.02 11.05
C LEU A 86 -17.07 -1.68 12.35
N GLY A 87 -17.32 -0.90 13.40
CA GLY A 87 -17.62 -1.38 14.75
C GLY A 87 -16.43 -1.27 15.71
N GLU A 88 -15.34 -0.66 15.24
CA GLU A 88 -14.13 -0.39 16.00
C GLU A 88 -14.33 0.71 17.06
N THR A 89 -13.56 0.65 18.13
CA THR A 89 -13.56 1.67 19.18
C THR A 89 -12.71 2.89 18.79
N VAL A 90 -12.78 3.97 19.60
CA VAL A 90 -11.89 5.12 19.42
C VAL A 90 -10.41 4.72 19.58
N THR A 91 -10.11 3.77 20.47
CA THR A 91 -8.75 3.25 20.67
C THR A 91 -8.25 2.53 19.42
N ASP A 92 -9.12 1.79 18.72
CA ASP A 92 -8.75 1.11 17.47
C ASP A 92 -8.44 2.11 16.35
N ARG A 93 -9.23 3.20 16.24
CA ARG A 93 -8.95 4.29 15.30
C ARG A 93 -7.60 4.94 15.60
N ALA A 94 -7.31 5.19 16.88
CA ALA A 94 -6.01 5.71 17.30
C ALA A 94 -4.87 4.73 16.98
N GLY A 95 -5.09 3.43 17.18
CA GLY A 95 -4.15 2.36 16.82
C GLY A 95 -3.82 2.33 15.34
N LEU A 96 -4.83 2.44 14.46
CA LEU A 96 -4.62 2.57 13.01
C LEU A 96 -3.76 3.80 12.67
N LEU A 97 -4.10 4.99 13.21
CA LEU A 97 -3.35 6.21 12.94
C LEU A 97 -1.92 6.12 13.45
N LEU A 98 -1.71 5.56 14.64
CA LEU A 98 -0.39 5.32 15.22
C LEU A 98 0.43 4.37 14.35
N GLN A 99 -0.17 3.29 13.85
CA GLN A 99 0.51 2.37 12.93
C GLN A 99 0.94 3.08 11.65
N LEU A 100 0.02 3.81 11.00
CA LEU A 100 0.31 4.53 9.75
C LEU A 100 1.40 5.60 9.95
N ALA A 101 1.35 6.34 11.06
CA ALA A 101 2.33 7.38 11.38
C ALA A 101 3.74 6.82 11.64
N ASN A 102 3.83 5.59 12.17
CA ASN A 102 5.09 4.93 12.47
C ASN A 102 5.63 4.08 11.31
N LEU A 103 4.94 4.03 10.16
CA LEU A 103 5.49 3.36 8.97
C LEU A 103 6.75 4.11 8.50
N PRO A 104 7.78 3.39 8.01
CA PRO A 104 8.92 4.04 7.41
C PRO A 104 8.47 4.95 6.26
N THR A 105 8.95 6.20 6.24
CA THR A 105 8.79 7.05 5.07
C THR A 105 9.67 6.49 3.95
N ALA A 106 9.20 6.53 2.70
CA ALA A 106 10.05 6.17 1.57
C ALA A 106 11.35 6.98 1.63
N ALA A 107 12.50 6.34 1.43
CA ALA A 107 13.80 6.98 1.26
C ALA A 107 13.86 7.69 -0.11
N GLY A 108 12.90 8.56 -0.40
CA GLY A 108 12.90 9.48 -1.53
C GLY A 108 13.42 10.81 -1.03
N LYS A 109 14.53 11.27 -1.62
CA LYS A 109 15.10 12.62 -1.46
C LYS A 109 13.98 13.63 -1.24
N ARG A 110 14.06 14.41 -0.15
CA ARG A 110 13.21 15.59 0.02
C ARG A 110 13.27 16.36 -1.30
N ALA A 111 12.13 16.45 -1.99
CA ALA A 111 11.98 17.41 -3.05
C ALA A 111 12.10 18.78 -2.38
N ASN A 112 13.28 19.37 -2.49
CA ASN A 112 13.47 20.81 -2.37
C ASN A 112 13.16 21.42 -3.74
#